data_AF-A0A502JPH3-F1
#
_entry.id   AF-A0A502JPH3-F1
#
_cell.length_a   1.000
_cell.length_b   1.000
_cell.length_c   1.000
_cell.angle_alpha   90.00
_cell.angle_beta   90.00
_cell.angle_gamma   90.00
#
_symmetry.space_group_name_H-M   'P 1'
#
loop_
_entity.id
_entity.type
_entity.pdbx_description
1 polymer ?
#
loop_
_entity_poly.entity_id
_entity_poly.type
_entity_poly.pdbx_seq_one_letter_code
_entity_poly.pdbx_strand_id
1 'polypeptide(L)'
;MSNKKIYGIRFELSPQYGNVDSIYNFVKWLIDCIGKNIVNKLLSKSRITRIDITVDIHGNSFISNYYFSIPKSRKGIRFIHNKDDCKNNYSVGSKRSEFYLLVYEKAKLYEDIKVEDDDIISVKENDIDKRITRLELRIKPKEFFSLLSISNLKNPFNKVDIYSKKYVKSRFRDFLPFLEQEKSLPRAIDCYLDTMNGSSKYWRHKINETMEYCKSKYILDIDWGKWQDITRIIEPFIHPLE
;
A
#
# COMPACT_ATOMS: atom_id res chain seq x y z
N MET A 1 -25.70 20.23 -10.20
CA MET A 1 -24.51 20.36 -11.07
C MET A 1 -24.45 19.15 -11.98
N SER A 2 -24.25 19.37 -13.27
CA SER A 2 -24.65 18.47 -14.37
C SER A 2 -23.98 17.09 -14.36
N ASN A 3 -24.80 16.07 -14.64
CA ASN A 3 -24.42 14.70 -15.02
C ASN A 3 -23.74 14.71 -16.41
N LYS A 4 -22.59 15.39 -16.54
CA LYS A 4 -21.79 15.28 -17.75
C LYS A 4 -21.25 13.85 -17.79
N LYS A 5 -21.71 13.03 -18.76
CA LYS A 5 -21.05 11.77 -19.10
C LYS A 5 -19.60 12.12 -19.47
N ILE A 6 -18.68 11.89 -18.55
CA ILE A 6 -17.26 12.03 -18.81
C ILE A 6 -16.88 10.83 -19.67
N TYR A 7 -16.76 11.03 -20.98
CA TYR A 7 -16.11 10.08 -21.86
C TYR A 7 -14.60 10.16 -21.57
N GLY A 8 -14.12 9.28 -20.70
CA GLY A 8 -12.72 9.17 -20.36
C GLY A 8 -12.24 7.76 -20.65
N ILE A 9 -11.05 7.65 -21.23
CA ILE A 9 -10.35 6.37 -21.35
C ILE A 9 -9.55 6.18 -20.07
N ARG A 10 -9.68 5.01 -19.44
CA ARG A 10 -8.91 4.65 -18.25
C ARG A 10 -7.93 3.56 -18.61
N PHE A 11 -6.65 3.84 -18.40
CA PHE A 11 -5.59 2.85 -18.47
C PHE A 11 -5.34 2.30 -17.07
N GLU A 12 -5.27 0.97 -16.94
CA GLU A 12 -4.78 0.28 -15.76
C GLU A 12 -3.49 -0.44 -16.15
N LEU A 13 -2.38 -0.02 -15.57
CA LEU A 13 -1.07 -0.57 -15.84
C LEU A 13 -0.59 -1.33 -14.61
N SER A 14 0.04 -2.48 -14.84
CA SER A 14 0.78 -3.23 -13.83
C SER A 14 2.25 -3.30 -14.27
N PRO A 15 3.04 -2.23 -14.06
CA PRO A 15 4.40 -2.13 -14.58
C PRO A 15 5.31 -3.27 -14.14
N GLN A 16 5.01 -3.94 -13.01
CA GLN A 16 5.75 -5.10 -12.54
C GLN A 16 5.73 -6.31 -13.50
N TYR A 17 4.78 -6.35 -14.45
CA TYR A 17 4.70 -7.39 -15.48
C TYR A 17 5.11 -6.89 -16.87
N GLY A 18 5.42 -5.59 -17.01
CA GLY A 18 5.82 -4.98 -18.28
C GLY A 18 7.30 -4.65 -18.27
N ASN A 19 8.00 -4.96 -19.37
CA ASN A 19 9.28 -4.31 -19.64
C ASN A 19 9.04 -2.89 -20.20
N VAL A 20 10.05 -2.02 -20.12
CA VAL A 20 9.98 -0.63 -20.62
C VAL A 20 9.53 -0.59 -22.08
N ASP A 21 10.03 -1.52 -22.90
CA ASP A 21 9.68 -1.65 -24.31
C ASP A 21 8.20 -1.95 -24.54
N SER A 22 7.55 -2.72 -23.67
CA SER A 22 6.12 -3.03 -23.77
C SER A 22 5.27 -1.78 -23.62
N ILE A 23 5.66 -0.87 -22.72
CA ILE A 23 4.96 0.40 -22.51
C ILE A 23 5.19 1.33 -23.70
N TYR A 24 6.43 1.41 -24.21
CA TYR A 24 6.72 2.16 -25.43
C TYR A 24 5.92 1.64 -26.63
N ASN A 25 5.90 0.32 -26.84
CA ASN A 25 5.17 -0.33 -27.92
C ASN A 25 3.66 -0.05 -27.82
N PHE A 26 3.11 -0.07 -26.60
CA PHE A 26 1.72 0.29 -26.38
C PHE A 26 1.42 1.75 -26.74
N VAL A 27 2.27 2.69 -26.31
CA VAL A 27 2.09 4.12 -26.65
C VAL A 27 2.24 4.34 -28.16
N LYS A 28 3.20 3.68 -28.80
CA LYS A 28 3.40 3.74 -30.26
C LYS A 28 2.19 3.20 -31.01
N TRP A 29 1.70 2.02 -30.62
CA TRP A 29 0.47 1.45 -31.17
C TRP A 29 -0.73 2.40 -31.01
N LEU A 30 -0.86 3.05 -29.85
CA LEU A 30 -1.92 4.04 -29.63
C LEU A 30 -1.77 5.26 -30.56
N ILE A 31 -0.55 5.74 -30.78
CA ILE A 31 -0.25 6.81 -31.75
C ILE A 31 -0.63 6.39 -33.16
N ASP A 32 -0.30 5.16 -33.57
CA ASP A 32 -0.61 4.64 -34.90
C ASP A 32 -2.13 4.49 -35.11
N CYS A 33 -2.89 4.14 -34.06
CA CYS A 33 -4.34 3.97 -34.15
C CYS A 33 -5.14 5.27 -34.17
N ILE A 34 -4.79 6.27 -33.36
CA ILE A 34 -5.63 7.47 -33.16
C ILE A 34 -4.89 8.79 -33.40
N GLY A 35 -3.62 8.74 -33.81
CA GLY A 35 -2.82 9.90 -34.20
C GLY A 35 -2.08 10.56 -33.03
N LYS A 36 -0.82 10.90 -33.27
CA LYS A 36 0.12 11.52 -32.31
C LYS A 36 -0.47 12.73 -31.58
N ASN A 37 -1.08 13.66 -32.32
CA ASN A 37 -1.64 14.88 -31.74
C ASN A 37 -2.78 14.63 -30.74
N ILE A 38 -3.58 13.58 -30.95
CA ILE A 38 -4.68 13.22 -30.05
C ILE A 38 -4.10 12.56 -28.80
N VAL A 39 -3.19 11.59 -28.97
CA VAL A 39 -2.51 10.91 -27.86
C VAL A 39 -1.82 11.92 -26.96
N ASN A 40 -1.05 12.85 -27.51
CA ASN A 40 -0.33 13.87 -26.74
C ASN A 40 -1.31 14.76 -25.93
N LYS A 41 -2.45 15.13 -26.51
CA LYS A 41 -3.50 15.89 -25.81
C LYS A 41 -4.18 15.07 -24.70
N LEU A 42 -4.38 13.77 -24.89
CA LEU A 42 -4.97 12.88 -23.89
C LEU A 42 -4.01 12.69 -22.71
N LEU A 43 -2.75 12.39 -22.99
CA LEU A 43 -1.73 12.10 -21.98
C LEU A 43 -1.34 13.34 -21.16
N SER A 44 -1.19 14.51 -21.79
CA SER A 44 -0.92 15.77 -21.09
C SER A 44 -2.01 16.21 -20.10
N LYS A 45 -3.25 15.75 -20.31
CA LYS A 45 -4.40 16.00 -19.42
C LYS A 45 -4.74 14.81 -18.53
N SER A 46 -3.94 13.74 -18.58
CA SER A 46 -4.25 12.50 -17.88
C SER A 46 -4.08 12.66 -16.37
N ARG A 47 -5.09 12.17 -15.65
CA ARG A 47 -5.12 12.16 -14.19
C ARG A 47 -4.76 10.77 -13.69
N ILE A 48 -3.83 10.70 -12.75
CA ILE A 48 -3.60 9.49 -11.98
C ILE A 48 -4.74 9.29 -10.98
N THR A 49 -5.48 8.20 -11.16
CA THR A 49 -6.63 7.86 -10.29
C THR A 49 -6.28 6.89 -9.18
N ARG A 50 -5.21 6.12 -9.34
CA ARG A 50 -4.71 5.13 -8.39
C ARG A 50 -3.24 4.85 -8.64
N ILE A 51 -2.46 4.73 -7.57
CA ILE A 51 -1.09 4.21 -7.57
C ILE A 51 -1.01 3.15 -6.48
N ASP A 52 -0.53 1.97 -6.81
CA ASP A 52 -0.23 0.94 -5.83
C ASP A 52 1.29 0.78 -5.77
N ILE A 53 1.88 1.08 -4.62
CA ILE A 53 3.33 0.99 -4.40
C ILE A 53 3.58 -0.12 -3.38
N THR A 54 4.50 -1.02 -3.71
CA THR A 54 4.82 -2.17 -2.87
C THR A 54 6.23 -2.10 -2.33
N VAL A 55 6.42 -2.44 -1.07
CA VAL A 55 7.72 -2.68 -0.44
C VAL A 55 7.76 -4.13 0.00
N ASP A 56 8.76 -4.86 -0.47
CA ASP A 56 9.00 -6.25 -0.10
C ASP A 56 10.10 -6.32 0.94
N ILE A 57 9.78 -6.94 2.08
CA ILE A 57 10.72 -7.16 3.18
C ILE A 57 11.03 -8.65 3.22
N HIS A 58 12.28 -8.98 2.91
CA HIS A 58 12.79 -10.34 2.93
C HIS A 58 13.23 -10.70 4.35
N GLY A 59 12.83 -11.86 4.84
CA GLY A 59 13.29 -12.37 6.13
C GLY A 59 12.89 -13.81 6.37
N ASN A 60 13.33 -14.37 7.50
CA ASN A 60 13.07 -15.78 7.83
C ASN A 60 11.63 -16.00 8.33
N SER A 61 10.92 -14.93 8.68
CA SER A 61 9.56 -14.99 9.23
C SER A 61 8.68 -13.87 8.71
N PHE A 62 7.38 -14.15 8.54
CA PHE A 62 6.39 -13.11 8.28
C PHE A 62 6.32 -12.11 9.44
N ILE A 63 6.30 -10.81 9.12
CA ILE A 63 6.29 -9.72 10.10
C ILE A 63 4.91 -9.61 10.74
N SER A 64 4.70 -10.45 11.75
CA SER A 64 3.44 -10.59 12.48
C SER A 64 3.48 -10.00 13.88
N ASN A 65 4.59 -9.43 14.32
CA ASN A 65 4.78 -8.88 15.66
C ASN A 65 4.61 -7.35 15.73
N TYR A 66 4.12 -6.70 14.66
CA TYR A 66 3.85 -5.26 14.61
C TYR A 66 2.40 -4.91 14.25
N TYR A 67 1.98 -3.73 14.65
CA TYR A 67 0.80 -3.04 14.14
C TYR A 67 1.26 -1.96 13.16
N PHE A 68 0.69 -1.93 11.96
CA PHE A 68 0.89 -0.81 11.04
C PHE A 68 -0.27 0.18 11.22
N SER A 69 -0.05 1.47 11.02
CA SER A 69 -1.09 2.47 11.19
C SER A 69 -0.92 3.56 10.14
N ILE A 70 -2.04 4.13 9.72
CA ILE A 70 -2.07 5.37 8.96
C ILE A 70 -2.76 6.39 9.87
N PRO A 71 -2.15 7.55 10.16
CA PRO A 71 -2.77 8.59 10.97
C PRO A 71 -4.18 8.92 10.49
N LYS A 72 -5.12 9.05 11.44
CA LYS A 72 -6.54 9.35 11.18
C LYS A 72 -7.31 8.28 10.40
N SER A 73 -6.72 7.13 10.07
CA SER A 73 -7.46 6.01 9.51
C SER A 73 -8.52 5.54 10.51
N ARG A 74 -9.75 5.31 10.04
CA ARG A 74 -10.87 4.82 10.87
C ARG A 74 -11.11 3.32 10.78
N LYS A 75 -10.60 2.65 9.74
CA LYS A 75 -10.83 1.22 9.48
C LYS A 75 -9.50 0.48 9.50
N GLY A 76 -9.47 -0.70 10.08
CA GLY A 76 -8.29 -1.55 10.00
C GLY A 76 -8.64 -2.98 10.37
N ILE A 77 -8.39 -3.93 9.49
CA ILE A 77 -8.82 -5.31 9.67
C ILE A 77 -7.59 -6.18 9.88
N ARG A 78 -7.66 -7.04 10.90
CA ARG A 78 -6.66 -8.07 11.19
C ARG A 78 -7.28 -9.41 10.82
N PHE A 79 -6.85 -10.00 9.72
CA PHE A 79 -7.32 -11.32 9.29
C PHE A 79 -6.50 -12.42 9.95
N ILE A 80 -6.26 -12.29 11.26
CA ILE A 80 -5.49 -13.30 12.00
C ILE A 80 -6.41 -14.51 12.15
N HIS A 81 -6.00 -15.65 11.59
CA HIS A 81 -6.76 -16.91 11.56
C HIS A 81 -7.94 -16.99 10.58
N ASN A 82 -7.98 -16.16 9.52
CA ASN A 82 -8.94 -16.39 8.44
C ASN A 82 -8.64 -17.73 7.75
N LYS A 83 -9.51 -18.73 7.94
CA LYS A 83 -9.34 -20.09 7.40
C LYS A 83 -9.35 -20.12 5.86
N ASP A 84 -9.99 -19.14 5.23
CA ASP A 84 -10.19 -19.09 3.78
C ASP A 84 -9.13 -18.29 3.01
N ASP A 85 -8.18 -17.64 3.70
CA ASP A 85 -7.15 -16.87 3.02
C ASP A 85 -5.76 -17.42 3.34
N CYS A 86 -5.09 -17.88 2.29
CA CYS A 86 -3.68 -18.24 2.26
C CYS A 86 -2.74 -17.04 2.57
N LYS A 87 -3.13 -16.06 3.36
CA LYS A 87 -2.38 -14.85 3.69
C LYS A 87 -2.75 -14.37 5.10
N ASN A 88 -1.76 -14.28 6.01
CA ASN A 88 -1.96 -13.53 7.24
C ASN A 88 -2.05 -12.04 6.85
N ASN A 89 -3.27 -11.53 6.66
CA ASN A 89 -3.49 -10.20 6.12
C ASN A 89 -3.71 -9.18 7.25
N TYR A 90 -3.12 -8.00 7.06
CA TYR A 90 -3.40 -6.80 7.81
C TYR A 90 -3.81 -5.71 6.82
N SER A 91 -4.88 -4.97 7.11
CA SER A 91 -5.25 -3.81 6.31
C SER A 91 -5.51 -2.59 7.17
N VAL A 92 -5.13 -1.41 6.66
CA VAL A 92 -5.39 -0.12 7.31
C VAL A 92 -5.98 0.84 6.29
N GLY A 93 -7.06 1.49 6.67
CA GLY A 93 -7.87 2.33 5.79
C GLY A 93 -8.98 1.52 5.14
N SER A 94 -9.67 2.15 4.19
CA SER A 94 -10.70 1.50 3.39
C SER A 94 -10.26 1.42 1.94
N LYS A 95 -10.77 0.43 1.19
CA LYS A 95 -10.52 0.36 -0.27
C LYS A 95 -10.92 1.64 -1.03
N ARG A 96 -11.76 2.51 -0.45
CA ARG A 96 -12.23 3.78 -1.02
C ARG A 96 -11.49 5.02 -0.52
N SER A 97 -10.65 4.90 0.53
CA SER A 97 -9.91 6.04 1.06
C SER A 97 -8.71 6.39 0.19
N GLU A 98 -8.21 7.60 0.40
CA GLU A 98 -7.01 8.13 -0.28
C GLU A 98 -5.78 7.27 -0.03
N PHE A 99 -5.63 6.73 1.19
CA PHE A 99 -4.59 5.77 1.53
C PHE A 99 -5.25 4.47 2.00
N TYR A 100 -4.74 3.35 1.51
CA TYR A 100 -5.11 2.01 1.93
C TYR A 100 -3.87 1.13 1.94
N LEU A 101 -3.46 0.69 3.12
CA LEU A 101 -2.30 -0.18 3.30
C LEU A 101 -2.78 -1.62 3.44
N LEU A 102 -2.15 -2.53 2.70
CA LEU A 102 -2.21 -3.96 2.90
C LEU A 102 -0.83 -4.44 3.36
N VAL A 103 -0.79 -5.29 4.37
CA VAL A 103 0.42 -6.01 4.77
C VAL A 103 0.11 -7.50 4.75
N TYR A 104 0.83 -8.24 3.94
CA TYR A 104 0.55 -9.65 3.71
C TYR A 104 1.82 -10.40 3.37
N GLU A 105 1.74 -11.72 3.51
CA GLU A 105 2.80 -12.61 3.08
C GLU A 105 2.67 -12.87 1.56
N LYS A 106 3.65 -12.40 0.78
CA LYS A 106 3.59 -12.44 -0.70
C LYS A 106 3.92 -13.81 -1.27
N ALA A 107 4.83 -14.52 -0.62
CA ALA A 107 5.20 -15.89 -0.94
C ALA A 107 5.04 -16.70 0.35
N LYS A 108 4.07 -17.61 0.37
CA LYS A 108 3.99 -18.67 1.37
C LYS A 108 4.70 -19.88 0.79
N LEU A 109 5.72 -20.35 1.49
CA LEU A 109 6.22 -21.71 1.28
C LEU A 109 5.18 -22.63 1.93
N TYR A 110 4.62 -23.53 1.14
CA TYR A 110 3.99 -24.71 1.70
C TYR A 110 5.09 -25.77 1.78
N GLU A 111 5.23 -26.41 2.93
CA GLU A 111 6.13 -27.56 3.08
C GLU A 111 5.65 -28.77 2.25
N ASP A 112 4.43 -28.74 1.70
CA ASP A 112 3.79 -29.84 0.97
C ASP A 112 3.15 -29.43 -0.39
N ILE A 113 3.91 -28.87 -1.34
CA ILE A 113 3.40 -28.78 -2.73
C ILE A 113 3.91 -29.99 -3.52
N LYS A 114 3.08 -31.02 -3.66
CA LYS A 114 3.18 -31.92 -4.82
C LYS A 114 2.73 -31.12 -6.04
N VAL A 115 3.68 -30.68 -6.85
CA VAL A 115 3.42 -29.97 -8.10
C VAL A 115 3.16 -31.03 -9.18
N GLU A 116 1.90 -31.19 -9.56
CA GLU A 116 1.51 -31.75 -10.86
C GLU A 116 1.03 -30.56 -11.71
N ASP A 117 1.89 -30.12 -12.64
CA ASP A 117 1.62 -29.46 -13.93
C ASP A 117 2.71 -28.45 -14.32
N ASP A 118 3.13 -28.55 -15.58
CA ASP A 118 4.33 -27.95 -16.20
C ASP A 118 4.27 -26.42 -16.44
N ASP A 119 3.21 -25.72 -16.01
CA ASP A 119 2.98 -24.29 -16.30
C ASP A 119 3.29 -23.33 -15.12
N ILE A 120 3.89 -23.82 -14.04
CA ILE A 120 4.22 -22.99 -12.86
C ILE A 120 5.69 -22.56 -12.91
N ILE A 121 5.93 -21.26 -12.75
CA ILE A 121 7.26 -20.67 -12.56
C ILE A 121 7.99 -21.45 -11.45
N SER A 122 8.99 -22.24 -11.82
CA SER A 122 9.83 -22.98 -10.88
C SER A 122 10.67 -21.97 -10.09
N VAL A 123 10.30 -21.70 -8.84
CA VAL A 123 11.14 -20.97 -7.89
C VAL A 123 12.27 -21.92 -7.47
N LYS A 124 13.53 -21.54 -7.65
CA LYS A 124 14.67 -22.41 -7.26
C LYS A 124 14.73 -22.51 -5.73
N GLU A 125 15.16 -23.67 -5.21
CA GLU A 125 15.33 -23.93 -3.76
C GLU A 125 16.22 -22.88 -3.06
N ASN A 126 17.16 -22.26 -3.78
CA ASN A 126 18.02 -21.19 -3.23
C ASN A 126 17.34 -19.79 -3.26
N ASP A 127 16.28 -19.61 -4.06
CA ASP A 127 15.41 -18.43 -4.00
C ASP A 127 14.34 -18.56 -2.89
N ILE A 128 14.24 -19.75 -2.29
CA ILE A 128 13.20 -20.23 -1.36
C ILE A 128 13.54 -20.00 0.12
N ASP A 129 14.76 -19.60 0.49
CA ASP A 129 15.13 -19.45 1.92
C ASP A 129 14.46 -18.27 2.67
N LYS A 130 13.72 -17.39 1.98
CA LYS A 130 13.23 -16.12 2.56
C LYS A 130 11.74 -15.92 2.35
N ARG A 131 10.98 -15.89 3.45
CA ARG A 131 9.59 -15.41 3.46
C ARG A 131 9.56 -13.92 3.12
N ILE A 132 8.60 -13.52 2.29
CA ILE A 132 8.47 -12.13 1.84
C ILE A 132 7.22 -11.50 2.46
N THR A 133 7.42 -10.52 3.33
CA THR A 133 6.34 -9.65 3.80
C THR A 133 6.21 -8.47 2.83
N ARG A 134 5.05 -8.33 2.18
CA ARG A 134 4.76 -7.21 1.29
C ARG A 134 3.89 -6.18 1.99
N LEU A 135 4.31 -4.93 1.93
CA LEU A 135 3.53 -3.75 2.26
C LEU A 135 3.06 -3.12 0.95
N GLU A 136 1.77 -3.21 0.63
CA GLU A 136 1.16 -2.59 -0.55
C GLU A 136 0.38 -1.36 -0.12
N LEU A 137 0.89 -0.18 -0.45
CA LEU A 137 0.23 1.09 -0.19
C LEU A 137 -0.47 1.57 -1.46
N ARG A 138 -1.80 1.52 -1.41
CA ARG A 138 -2.68 2.06 -2.44
C ARG A 138 -3.01 3.51 -2.15
N ILE A 139 -2.76 4.35 -3.14
CA ILE A 139 -2.97 5.80 -3.12
C ILE A 139 -4.04 6.14 -4.15
N LYS A 140 -5.09 6.83 -3.71
CA LYS A 140 -6.17 7.34 -4.55
C LYS A 140 -6.25 8.86 -4.37
N PRO A 141 -5.53 9.64 -5.19
CA PRO A 141 -5.50 11.09 -5.05
C PRO A 141 -6.92 11.67 -5.04
N LYS A 142 -7.24 12.48 -4.02
CA LYS A 142 -8.52 13.20 -3.96
C LYS A 142 -8.52 14.42 -4.88
N GLU A 143 -7.38 15.10 -4.91
CA GLU A 143 -7.13 16.23 -5.78
C GLU A 143 -6.59 15.74 -7.14
N PHE A 144 -6.61 16.63 -8.13
CA PHE A 144 -6.06 16.32 -9.45
C PHE A 144 -4.56 16.06 -9.34
N PHE A 145 -4.14 14.81 -9.57
CA PHE A 145 -2.74 14.43 -9.65
C PHE A 145 -2.40 14.13 -11.11
N SER A 146 -1.67 15.03 -11.76
CA SER A 146 -1.28 14.90 -13.15
C SER A 146 -0.30 13.75 -13.32
N LEU A 147 -0.42 13.01 -14.42
CA LEU A 147 0.60 12.02 -14.81
C LEU A 147 1.99 12.66 -14.94
N LEU A 148 2.07 13.90 -15.45
CA LEU A 148 3.31 14.66 -15.59
C LEU A 148 3.97 14.99 -14.24
N SER A 149 3.25 14.88 -13.13
CA SER A 149 3.74 15.21 -11.78
C SER A 149 4.07 13.97 -10.95
N ILE A 150 4.06 12.78 -11.55
CA ILE A 150 4.31 11.53 -10.82
C ILE A 150 5.70 11.45 -10.20
N SER A 151 6.72 12.04 -10.84
CA SER A 151 8.08 12.17 -10.32
C SER A 151 8.14 13.00 -9.03
N ASN A 152 7.16 13.89 -8.80
CA ASN A 152 7.05 14.73 -7.60
C ASN A 152 6.33 14.03 -6.44
N LEU A 153 5.93 12.76 -6.59
CA LEU A 153 5.32 12.00 -5.51
C LEU A 153 6.32 11.85 -4.36
N LYS A 154 6.02 12.46 -3.22
CA LYS A 154 6.79 12.28 -1.97
C LYS A 154 6.57 10.87 -1.44
N ASN A 155 7.59 10.31 -0.76
CA ASN A 155 7.51 8.99 -0.15
C ASN A 155 6.23 8.84 0.69
N PRO A 156 5.25 8.03 0.24
CA PRO A 156 3.96 7.91 0.89
C PRO A 156 4.02 6.97 2.10
N PHE A 157 5.06 6.15 2.23
CA PHE A 157 5.28 5.29 3.40
C PHE A 157 5.69 6.09 4.65
N ASN A 158 6.12 7.34 4.51
CA ASN A 158 6.32 8.25 5.65
C ASN A 158 5.02 8.51 6.43
N LYS A 159 3.86 8.18 5.86
CA LYS A 159 2.55 8.24 6.53
C LYS A 159 2.19 6.94 7.25
N VAL A 160 3.06 5.92 7.22
CA VAL A 160 2.83 4.64 7.87
C VAL A 160 3.62 4.58 9.16
N ASP A 161 2.92 4.55 10.29
CA ASP A 161 3.53 4.32 11.59
C ASP A 161 3.55 2.82 11.91
N ILE A 162 4.63 2.34 12.50
CA ILE A 162 4.80 0.94 12.90
C ILE A 162 4.93 0.88 14.42
N TYR A 163 4.17 0.01 15.08
CA TYR A 163 4.17 -0.15 16.53
C TYR A 163 4.46 -1.59 16.93
N SER A 164 5.31 -1.80 17.93
CA SER A 164 5.60 -3.14 18.46
C SER A 164 4.39 -3.70 19.21
N LYS A 165 3.90 -4.89 18.81
CA LYS A 165 2.79 -5.56 19.51
C LYS A 165 3.12 -5.83 20.97
N LYS A 166 4.38 -6.20 21.27
CA LYS A 166 4.86 -6.47 22.64
C LYS A 166 4.67 -5.24 23.52
N TYR A 167 5.09 -4.07 23.04
CA TYR A 167 5.00 -2.82 23.79
C TYR A 167 3.58 -2.29 23.92
N VAL A 168 2.78 -2.39 22.85
CA VAL A 168 1.36 -2.04 22.92
C VAL A 168 0.64 -2.92 23.95
N LYS A 169 0.83 -4.24 23.90
CA LYS A 169 0.23 -5.19 24.87
C LYS A 169 0.68 -4.94 26.31
N SER A 170 1.95 -4.60 26.54
CA SER A 170 2.44 -4.39 27.90
C SER A 170 1.95 -3.08 28.53
N ARG A 171 1.74 -2.03 27.72
CA ARG A 171 1.36 -0.70 28.20
C ARG A 171 -0.14 -0.41 28.14
N PHE A 172 -0.87 -1.16 27.33
CA PHE A 172 -2.29 -0.96 27.11
C PHE A 172 -3.05 -2.30 27.17
N ARG A 173 -3.11 -2.93 28.35
CA ARG A 173 -3.83 -4.21 28.51
C ARG A 173 -5.34 -4.06 28.28
N ASP A 174 -5.93 -3.00 28.83
CA ASP A 174 -7.37 -2.70 28.73
C ASP A 174 -7.82 -2.27 27.32
N PHE A 175 -6.84 -2.01 26.45
CA PHE A 175 -7.02 -1.54 25.08
C PHE A 175 -7.13 -2.68 24.05
N LEU A 176 -6.62 -3.88 24.39
CA LEU A 176 -6.54 -5.01 23.46
C LEU A 176 -7.89 -5.42 22.86
N PRO A 177 -9.01 -5.43 23.63
CA PRO A 177 -10.32 -5.75 23.06
C PRO A 177 -10.75 -4.81 21.93
N PHE A 178 -10.34 -3.54 21.97
CA PHE A 178 -10.68 -2.55 20.93
C PHE A 178 -9.88 -2.76 19.64
N LEU A 179 -8.68 -3.33 19.72
CA LEU A 179 -7.85 -3.67 18.56
C LEU A 179 -8.29 -4.94 17.84
N GLU A 180 -9.04 -5.80 18.53
CA GLU A 180 -9.51 -7.09 17.99
C GLU A 180 -10.83 -6.95 17.21
N GLN A 181 -11.57 -5.86 17.40
CA GLN A 181 -12.85 -5.55 16.72
C GLN A 181 -12.71 -4.94 15.31
N GLU A 182 -11.72 -5.32 14.51
CA GLU A 182 -11.52 -4.77 13.15
C GLU A 182 -11.42 -3.23 13.06
N LYS A 183 -10.81 -2.62 14.08
CA LYS A 183 -10.52 -1.19 14.12
C LYS A 183 -9.08 -0.91 13.73
N SER A 184 -8.86 0.22 13.06
CA SER A 184 -7.52 0.80 12.96
C SER A 184 -7.05 1.23 14.35
N LEU A 185 -5.73 1.32 14.54
CA LEU A 185 -5.16 1.78 15.81
C LEU A 185 -5.71 3.16 16.25
N PRO A 186 -5.84 4.19 15.38
CA PRO A 186 -6.46 5.46 15.78
C PRO A 186 -7.93 5.31 16.20
N ARG A 187 -8.71 4.46 15.51
CA ARG A 187 -10.12 4.24 15.87
C ARG A 187 -10.27 3.46 17.17
N ALA A 188 -9.39 2.49 17.42
CA ALA A 188 -9.36 1.78 18.69
C ALA A 188 -9.08 2.76 19.83
N ILE A 189 -8.13 3.71 19.65
CA ILE A 189 -7.84 4.77 20.63
C ILE A 189 -9.06 5.64 20.89
N ASP A 190 -9.74 6.10 19.83
CA ASP A 190 -10.96 6.89 19.98
C ASP A 190 -12.03 6.13 20.79
N CYS A 191 -12.29 4.86 20.46
CA CYS A 191 -13.28 4.05 21.19
C CYS A 191 -12.89 3.79 22.65
N TYR A 192 -11.61 3.59 22.94
CA TYR A 192 -11.14 3.42 24.32
C TYR A 192 -11.31 4.72 25.11
N LEU A 193 -10.99 5.87 24.52
CA LEU A 193 -11.22 7.19 25.13
C LEU A 193 -12.70 7.44 25.44
N ASP A 194 -13.62 6.96 24.58
CA ASP A 194 -15.06 7.07 24.82
C ASP A 194 -15.53 6.28 26.06
N THR A 195 -14.74 5.29 26.52
CA THR A 195 -15.03 4.51 27.74
C THR A 195 -14.38 5.07 29.01
N MET A 196 -13.48 6.05 28.88
CA MET A 196 -12.76 6.63 30.00
C MET A 196 -13.55 7.75 30.65
N ASN A 197 -13.77 7.67 31.96
CA ASN A 197 -14.32 8.78 32.73
C ASN A 197 -13.25 9.91 32.85
N GLY A 198 -13.65 11.15 32.57
CA GLY A 198 -12.80 12.35 32.73
C GLY A 198 -12.49 13.10 31.44
N SER A 199 -11.45 13.95 31.48
CA SER A 199 -11.09 14.81 30.35
C SER A 199 -10.50 14.02 29.19
N SER A 200 -11.25 13.91 28.10
CA SER A 200 -10.84 13.25 26.85
C SER A 200 -9.54 13.84 26.27
N LYS A 201 -9.27 15.13 26.51
CA LYS A 201 -8.04 15.81 26.06
C LYS A 201 -6.81 15.32 26.82
N TYR A 202 -6.90 15.20 28.15
CA TYR A 202 -5.81 14.71 28.99
C TYR A 202 -5.47 13.25 28.67
N TRP A 203 -6.49 12.40 28.59
CA TRP A 203 -6.30 10.98 28.28
C TRP A 203 -5.73 10.79 26.87
N ARG A 204 -6.18 11.57 25.88
CA ARG A 204 -5.62 11.52 24.53
C ARG A 204 -4.15 11.91 24.51
N HIS A 205 -3.75 12.92 25.29
CA HIS A 205 -2.34 13.31 25.40
C HIS A 205 -1.49 12.17 25.97
N LYS A 206 -1.89 11.58 27.12
CA LYS A 206 -1.18 10.45 27.73
C LYS A 206 -1.07 9.22 26.82
N ILE A 207 -2.15 8.89 26.10
CA ILE A 207 -2.13 7.78 25.14
C ILE A 207 -1.15 8.08 24.02
N ASN A 208 -1.17 9.28 23.45
CA ASN A 208 -0.25 9.65 22.37
C ASN A 208 1.21 9.56 22.82
N GLU A 209 1.55 10.08 24.01
CA GLU A 209 2.90 9.93 24.58
C GLU A 209 3.30 8.46 24.70
N THR A 210 2.40 7.64 25.27
CA THR A 210 2.66 6.19 25.43
C THR A 210 2.78 5.46 24.09
N MET A 211 2.01 5.89 23.08
CA MET A 211 2.08 5.36 21.71
C MET A 211 3.40 5.71 21.03
N GLU A 212 3.96 6.90 21.26
CA GLU A 212 5.30 7.25 20.77
C GLU A 212 6.37 6.32 21.35
N TYR A 213 6.28 5.93 22.63
CA TYR A 213 7.17 4.89 23.20
C TYR A 213 6.94 3.48 22.61
N CYS A 214 5.75 3.21 22.08
CA CYS A 214 5.44 1.94 21.42
C CYS A 214 5.82 1.95 19.94
N LYS A 215 6.05 3.14 19.37
CA LYS A 215 6.47 3.31 18.00
C LYS A 215 7.81 2.62 17.82
N SER A 216 7.87 1.81 16.77
CA SER A 216 9.06 1.07 16.43
C SER A 216 10.19 2.03 16.09
N LYS A 217 11.40 1.76 16.60
CA LYS A 217 12.62 2.42 16.13
C LYS A 217 12.97 2.02 14.68
N TYR A 218 12.36 0.95 14.17
CA TYR A 218 12.48 0.57 12.77
C TYR A 218 11.77 1.61 11.91
N ILE A 219 12.55 2.53 11.36
CA ILE A 219 12.16 3.36 10.24
C ILE A 219 12.16 2.42 9.02
N LEU A 220 11.06 2.41 8.25
CA LEU A 220 11.12 1.88 6.90
C LEU A 220 12.01 2.85 6.11
N ASP A 221 13.32 2.60 6.13
CA ASP A 221 14.28 3.36 5.35
C ASP A 221 14.18 2.93 3.89
N ILE A 222 13.13 3.43 3.26
CA ILE A 222 12.86 3.21 1.86
C ILE A 222 13.67 4.26 1.12
N ASP A 223 14.70 3.79 0.42
CA ASP A 223 15.44 4.60 -0.54
C ASP A 223 14.48 5.10 -1.63
N TRP A 224 13.96 6.30 -1.41
CA TRP A 224 13.04 6.95 -2.32
C TRP A 224 13.76 7.53 -3.54
N GLY A 225 15.10 7.54 -3.57
CA GLY A 225 15.87 7.88 -4.76
C GLY A 225 15.53 6.97 -5.94
N LYS A 226 15.28 5.68 -5.67
CA LYS A 226 14.84 4.69 -6.67
C LYS A 226 13.49 4.97 -7.30
N TRP A 227 12.69 5.87 -6.73
CA TRP A 227 11.41 6.27 -7.34
C TRP A 227 11.61 6.83 -8.74
N GLN A 228 12.71 7.56 -8.98
CA GLN A 228 12.99 8.14 -10.30
C GLN A 228 13.19 7.05 -11.35
N ASP A 229 13.87 5.96 -11.00
CA ASP A 229 14.07 4.82 -11.91
C ASP A 229 12.74 4.15 -12.27
N ILE A 230 11.81 4.03 -11.31
CA ILE A 230 10.46 3.51 -11.56
C ILE A 230 9.67 4.47 -12.46
N THR A 231 9.80 5.78 -12.27
CA THR A 231 9.09 6.75 -13.11
C THR A 231 9.60 6.81 -14.55
N ARG A 232 10.84 6.38 -14.83
CA ARG A 232 11.32 6.22 -16.21
C ARG A 232 10.53 5.19 -17.00
N ILE A 233 10.02 4.14 -16.33
CA ILE A 233 9.21 3.09 -16.99
C ILE A 233 7.92 3.67 -17.60
N ILE A 234 7.39 4.75 -17.03
CA ILE A 234 6.17 5.44 -17.49
C ILE A 234 6.46 6.72 -18.28
N GLU A 235 7.74 7.04 -18.52
CA GLU A 235 8.19 8.14 -19.37
C GLU A 235 7.53 8.14 -20.76
N PRO A 236 7.26 7.00 -21.43
CA PRO A 236 6.58 7.00 -22.72
C PRO A 236 5.20 7.69 -22.69
N PHE A 237 4.54 7.72 -21.53
CA PHE A 237 3.28 8.43 -21.39
C PHE A 237 3.44 9.93 -21.10
N ILE A 238 4.60 10.36 -20.63
CA ILE A 238 4.91 11.74 -20.27
C ILE A 238 5.48 12.48 -21.48
N HIS A 239 6.41 11.82 -22.18
CA HIS A 239 7.05 12.27 -23.41
C HIS A 239 6.80 11.24 -24.51
N PRO A 240 5.57 11.16 -25.05
CA PRO A 240 5.23 10.24 -26.14
C PRO A 240 5.90 10.67 -27.45
N LEU A 241 7.20 10.35 -27.55
CA LEU A 241 8.10 10.49 -28.72
C LEU A 241 8.11 11.91 -29.34
N GLU A 242 9.28 12.57 -29.33
CA GLU A 242 9.51 13.73 -30.21
C GLU A 242 9.19 13.41 -31.68
#